data_AF-A7NFX1-F1
#
_entry.id   AF-A7NFX1-F1
#
_cell.length_a   1.000
_cell.length_b   1.000
_cell.length_c   1.000
_cell.angle_alpha   90.00
_cell.angle_beta   90.00
_cell.angle_gamma   90.00
#
_symmetry.space_group_name_H-M   'P 1'
#
loop_
_entity.id
_entity.type
_entity.pdbx_description
1 polymer ?
#
loop_
_entity_poly.entity_id
_entity_poly.type
_entity_poly.pdbx_seq_one_letter_code
_entity_poly.pdbx_strand_id
1 'polypeptide(L)'
;MTQEQTSQQQKVDTGPLPPLPPLPEPPPSPRQASRRTMLVAGIAVLAVAGIALWWFTRPSDPMSDPRPVQTVQNFVAATEARDVSRMLSYVEPTDLKRQISPELRSYMEYITDLQFKNETYTLVDNNGSIARVRLTGTVRYTVDYGSVYSGERSFDTIFELVLLEGTWYLRSLQLPELEQQQ
;
A
#
# COMPACT_ATOMS: atom_id res chain seq x y z
N MET A 1 -38.89 75.07 28.21
CA MET A 1 -38.31 75.51 29.50
C MET A 1 -38.99 74.71 30.59
N THR A 2 -38.34 73.64 31.09
CA THR A 2 -37.54 73.58 32.34
C THR A 2 -38.47 73.53 33.56
N GLN A 3 -38.59 72.33 34.19
CA GLN A 3 -38.25 72.03 35.60
C GLN A 3 -39.27 72.59 36.60
N GLU A 4 -39.67 71.92 37.69
CA GLU A 4 -38.88 71.09 38.60
C GLU A 4 -39.78 70.23 39.51
N GLN A 5 -39.13 69.32 40.22
CA GLN A 5 -39.59 68.46 41.31
C GLN A 5 -40.40 69.24 42.37
N THR A 6 -41.30 68.66 43.16
CA THR A 6 -40.91 67.90 44.36
C THR A 6 -42.07 67.13 44.97
N SER A 7 -41.75 65.92 45.40
CA SER A 7 -42.53 65.02 46.24
C SER A 7 -42.86 65.64 47.60
N GLN A 8 -44.10 65.47 48.08
CA GLN A 8 -44.34 65.20 49.50
C GLN A 8 -45.40 64.11 49.66
N GLN A 9 -45.00 63.12 50.44
CA GLN A 9 -45.61 61.82 50.65
C GLN A 9 -46.22 61.85 52.05
N GLN A 10 -47.54 61.72 52.20
CA GLN A 10 -48.12 61.46 53.51
C GLN A 10 -49.45 60.72 53.47
N LYS A 11 -49.45 59.65 54.27
CA LYS A 11 -50.55 58.99 54.98
C LYS A 11 -51.30 57.90 54.24
N VAL A 12 -50.90 56.67 54.58
CA VAL A 12 -51.62 55.42 54.36
C VAL A 12 -52.90 55.47 55.20
N ASP A 13 -54.03 55.31 54.53
CA ASP A 13 -55.33 55.03 55.14
C ASP A 13 -55.93 53.80 54.45
N THR A 14 -56.62 52.98 55.22
CA THR A 14 -56.79 51.54 54.96
C THR A 14 -58.23 51.25 54.54
N GLY A 15 -58.45 50.90 53.28
CA GLY A 15 -59.68 50.26 52.77
C GLY A 15 -60.09 50.69 51.36
N PRO A 16 -60.96 49.95 50.66
CA PRO A 16 -61.14 48.50 50.58
C PRO A 16 -60.25 47.88 49.47
N LEU A 17 -60.07 46.55 49.47
CA LEU A 17 -59.22 45.81 48.52
C LEU A 17 -59.54 46.13 47.04
N PRO A 18 -58.55 46.54 46.22
CA PRO A 18 -58.70 46.58 44.77
C PRO A 18 -58.68 45.16 44.17
N PRO A 19 -59.32 44.92 43.01
CA PRO A 19 -59.31 43.62 42.35
C PRO A 19 -57.88 43.22 41.94
N LEU A 20 -57.57 41.93 42.10
CA LEU A 20 -56.26 41.34 41.79
C LEU A 20 -55.84 41.58 40.33
N PRO A 21 -54.55 41.86 40.05
CA PRO A 21 -54.04 41.97 38.69
C PRO A 21 -54.07 40.59 37.98
N PRO A 22 -54.16 40.56 36.63
CA PRO A 22 -54.12 39.31 35.88
C PRO A 22 -52.78 38.59 36.11
N LEU A 23 -52.84 37.26 36.24
CA LEU A 23 -51.68 36.40 36.48
C LEU A 23 -50.61 36.58 35.38
N PRO A 24 -49.31 36.48 35.71
CA PRO A 24 -48.24 36.41 34.72
C PRO A 24 -48.40 35.17 33.83
N GLU A 25 -48.16 35.32 32.52
CA GLU A 25 -48.14 34.20 31.57
C GLU A 25 -47.13 33.13 32.00
N PRO A 26 -47.43 31.83 31.76
CA PRO A 26 -46.50 30.76 32.07
C PRO A 26 -45.27 30.84 31.15
N PRO A 27 -44.07 30.44 31.64
CA PRO A 27 -42.87 30.44 30.82
C PRO A 27 -43.01 29.44 29.65
N PRO A 28 -42.36 29.69 28.51
CA PRO A 28 -42.41 28.78 27.37
C PRO A 28 -41.76 27.43 27.74
N SER A 29 -42.47 26.34 27.45
CA SER A 29 -41.95 24.98 27.60
C SER A 29 -40.63 24.81 26.83
N PRO A 30 -39.59 24.21 27.43
CA PRO A 30 -38.35 23.95 26.72
C PRO A 30 -38.64 22.99 25.56
N ARG A 31 -38.27 23.43 24.35
CA ARG A 31 -38.33 22.63 23.13
C ARG A 31 -37.79 21.23 23.40
N GLN A 32 -38.66 20.23 23.36
CA GLN A 32 -38.26 18.84 23.16
C GLN A 32 -37.60 18.74 21.79
N ALA A 33 -36.29 18.97 21.74
CA ALA A 33 -35.46 18.52 20.64
C ALA A 33 -35.46 16.99 20.66
N SER A 34 -36.50 16.45 20.01
CA SER A 34 -36.58 15.16 19.35
C SER A 34 -35.42 14.20 19.68
N ARG A 35 -35.66 13.26 20.60
CA ARG A 35 -34.82 12.07 20.82
C ARG A 35 -34.52 11.27 19.52
N ARG A 36 -35.24 11.51 18.41
CA ARG A 36 -35.02 10.83 17.13
C ARG A 36 -33.71 11.26 16.43
N THR A 37 -33.22 12.48 16.62
CA THR A 37 -31.98 12.93 15.97
C THR A 37 -30.72 12.31 16.59
N MET A 38 -30.75 11.94 17.88
CA MET A 38 -29.63 11.23 18.51
C MET A 38 -29.47 9.77 18.03
N LEU A 39 -30.57 9.10 17.68
CA LEU A 39 -30.54 7.71 17.21
C LEU A 39 -29.94 7.58 15.79
N VAL A 40 -30.20 8.54 14.90
CA VAL A 40 -29.67 8.52 13.53
C VAL A 40 -28.16 8.80 13.50
N ALA A 41 -27.66 9.68 14.38
CA ALA A 41 -26.23 9.96 14.49
C ALA A 41 -25.43 8.75 14.99
N GLY A 42 -25.97 7.97 15.95
CA GLY A 42 -25.31 6.76 16.46
C GLY A 42 -25.17 5.64 15.41
N ILE A 43 -26.19 5.47 14.55
CA ILE A 43 -26.17 4.46 13.47
C ILE A 43 -25.15 4.84 12.39
N ALA A 44 -25.04 6.12 12.04
CA ALA A 44 -24.06 6.59 11.07
C ALA A 44 -22.61 6.37 11.55
N VAL A 45 -22.32 6.63 12.83
CA VAL A 45 -20.99 6.39 13.41
C VAL A 45 -20.65 4.90 13.44
N LEU A 46 -21.60 4.03 13.81
CA LEU A 46 -21.40 2.57 13.79
C LEU A 46 -21.21 2.02 12.38
N ALA A 47 -21.93 2.56 11.39
CA ALA A 47 -21.74 2.18 10.00
C ALA A 47 -20.34 2.56 9.48
N VAL A 48 -19.87 3.78 9.77
CA VAL A 48 -18.53 4.23 9.38
C VAL A 48 -17.44 3.42 10.11
N ALA A 49 -17.61 3.16 11.40
CA ALA A 49 -16.68 2.32 12.17
C ALA A 49 -16.65 0.88 11.64
N GLY A 50 -17.81 0.30 11.31
CA GLY A 50 -17.91 -1.02 10.70
C GLY A 50 -17.26 -1.11 9.33
N ILE A 51 -17.43 -0.09 8.49
CA ILE A 51 -16.79 0.00 7.16
C ILE A 51 -15.27 0.14 7.31
N ALA A 52 -14.79 0.97 8.23
CA ALA A 52 -13.36 1.13 8.49
C ALA A 52 -12.74 -0.17 9.00
N LEU A 53 -13.38 -0.85 9.95
CA LEU A 53 -12.93 -2.13 10.48
C LEU A 53 -12.88 -3.19 9.37
N TRP A 54 -13.91 -3.25 8.53
CA TRP A 54 -13.96 -4.17 7.40
C TRP A 54 -12.84 -3.93 6.39
N TRP A 55 -12.52 -2.67 6.10
CA TRP A 55 -11.42 -2.30 5.21
C TRP A 55 -10.05 -2.72 5.75
N PHE A 56 -9.83 -2.57 7.07
CA PHE A 56 -8.60 -3.01 7.73
C PHE A 56 -8.47 -4.54 7.84
N THR A 57 -9.59 -5.27 7.85
CA THR A 57 -9.59 -6.75 7.93
C THR A 57 -9.57 -7.46 6.58
N ARG A 58 -9.63 -6.73 5.46
CA ARG A 58 -9.54 -7.37 4.13
C ARG A 58 -8.15 -8.01 3.96
N PRO A 59 -8.07 -9.30 3.58
CA PRO A 59 -6.80 -9.90 3.24
C PRO A 59 -6.17 -9.11 2.09
N SER A 60 -4.88 -8.77 2.23
CA SER A 60 -4.13 -8.05 1.19
C SER A 60 -4.19 -8.84 -0.11
N ASP A 61 -4.59 -8.18 -1.20
CA ASP A 61 -4.59 -8.79 -2.53
C ASP A 61 -3.14 -9.10 -2.94
N PRO A 62 -2.75 -10.38 -3.13
CA PRO A 62 -1.39 -10.73 -3.50
C PRO A 62 -0.96 -10.13 -4.84
N MET A 63 -1.89 -9.88 -5.77
CA MET A 63 -1.56 -9.27 -7.07
C MET A 63 -1.13 -7.81 -6.93
N SER A 64 -1.44 -7.16 -5.81
CA SER A 64 -1.01 -5.81 -5.50
C SER A 64 0.34 -5.74 -4.76
N ASP A 65 0.96 -6.89 -4.45
CA ASP A 65 2.26 -6.96 -3.76
C ASP A 65 3.41 -6.61 -4.73
N PRO A 66 4.18 -5.53 -4.49
CA PRO A 66 5.28 -5.14 -5.38
C PRO A 66 6.56 -5.97 -5.16
N ARG A 67 6.68 -6.69 -4.04
CA ARG A 67 7.93 -7.33 -3.61
C ARG A 67 8.45 -8.41 -4.58
N PRO A 68 7.62 -9.24 -5.23
CA PRO A 68 8.12 -10.21 -6.22
C PRO A 68 8.83 -9.53 -7.39
N VAL A 69 8.22 -8.47 -7.94
CA VAL A 69 8.79 -7.71 -9.06
C VAL A 69 10.09 -7.02 -8.64
N GLN A 70 10.11 -6.39 -7.47
CA GLN A 70 11.31 -5.76 -6.91
C GLN A 70 12.45 -6.76 -6.71
N THR A 71 12.14 -8.00 -6.31
CA THR A 71 13.15 -9.05 -6.14
C THR A 71 13.84 -9.39 -7.47
N VAL A 72 13.07 -9.51 -8.57
CA VAL A 72 13.64 -9.74 -9.90
C VAL A 72 14.46 -8.54 -10.37
N GLN A 73 13.98 -7.31 -10.19
CA GLN A 73 14.74 -6.09 -10.53
C GLN A 73 16.08 -6.04 -9.80
N ASN A 74 16.09 -6.34 -8.51
CA ASN A 74 17.31 -6.32 -7.71
C ASN A 74 18.29 -7.45 -8.10
N PHE A 75 17.77 -8.61 -8.51
CA PHE A 75 18.58 -9.68 -9.06
C PHE A 75 19.22 -9.29 -10.40
N VAL A 76 18.46 -8.64 -11.29
CA VAL A 76 19.00 -8.13 -12.57
C VAL A 76 20.08 -7.07 -12.33
N ALA A 77 19.83 -6.11 -11.44
CA ALA A 77 20.82 -5.11 -11.07
C ALA A 77 22.11 -5.72 -10.49
N ALA A 78 21.99 -6.78 -9.67
CA ALA A 78 23.14 -7.53 -9.17
C ALA A 78 23.89 -8.27 -10.30
N THR A 79 23.15 -8.73 -11.31
CA THR A 79 23.68 -9.41 -12.50
C THR A 79 24.47 -8.44 -13.38
N GLU A 80 23.95 -7.23 -13.65
CA GLU A 80 24.67 -6.16 -14.36
C GLU A 80 25.92 -5.70 -13.60
N ALA A 81 25.81 -5.57 -12.28
CA ALA A 81 26.94 -5.26 -11.42
C ALA A 81 27.96 -6.41 -11.32
N ARG A 82 27.62 -7.59 -11.86
CA ARG A 82 28.41 -8.83 -11.78
C ARG A 82 28.74 -9.23 -10.34
N ASP A 83 27.88 -8.87 -9.40
CA ASP A 83 28.02 -9.19 -7.98
C ASP A 83 27.34 -10.53 -7.69
N VAL A 84 28.11 -11.60 -7.88
CA VAL A 84 27.65 -12.99 -7.66
C VAL A 84 27.12 -13.20 -6.24
N SER A 85 27.69 -12.51 -5.25
CA SER A 85 27.23 -12.66 -3.85
C SER A 85 25.83 -12.09 -3.67
N ARG A 86 25.57 -10.91 -4.25
CA ARG A 86 24.22 -10.32 -4.27
C ARG A 86 23.25 -11.11 -5.13
N MET A 87 23.66 -11.59 -6.30
CA MET A 87 22.81 -12.44 -7.15
C MET A 87 22.33 -13.67 -6.37
N LEU A 88 23.26 -14.38 -5.74
CA LEU A 88 22.95 -15.56 -4.93
C LEU A 88 22.08 -15.23 -3.73
N SER A 89 22.13 -14.02 -3.17
CA SER A 89 21.27 -13.63 -2.04
C SER A 89 19.77 -13.67 -2.38
N TYR A 90 19.41 -13.49 -3.65
CA TYR A 90 18.02 -13.57 -4.12
C TYR A 90 17.59 -14.98 -4.51
N VAL A 91 18.52 -15.94 -4.63
CA VAL A 91 18.20 -17.33 -4.98
C VAL A 91 17.79 -18.11 -3.73
N GLU A 92 16.75 -18.96 -3.88
CA GLU A 92 16.22 -19.83 -2.83
C GLU A 92 17.36 -20.58 -2.12
N PRO A 93 17.44 -20.55 -0.78
CA PRO A 93 18.55 -21.11 -0.01
C PRO A 93 18.49 -22.64 0.10
N THR A 94 18.45 -23.32 -1.04
CA THR A 94 18.49 -24.79 -1.14
C THR A 94 19.92 -25.30 -1.33
N ASP A 95 20.10 -26.63 -1.28
CA ASP A 95 21.39 -27.25 -1.61
C ASP A 95 21.79 -26.99 -3.08
N LEU A 96 20.83 -26.80 -3.98
CA LEU A 96 21.10 -26.43 -5.37
C LEU A 96 21.88 -25.13 -5.46
N LYS A 97 21.54 -24.13 -4.64
CA LYS A 97 22.29 -22.86 -4.56
C LYS A 97 23.76 -23.09 -4.25
N ARG A 98 24.08 -24.00 -3.33
CA ARG A 98 25.48 -24.33 -2.99
C ARG A 98 26.22 -24.97 -4.16
N GLN A 99 25.53 -25.81 -4.94
CA GLN A 99 26.09 -26.49 -6.10
C GLN A 99 26.37 -25.54 -7.26
N ILE A 100 25.44 -24.63 -7.57
CA ILE A 100 25.60 -23.69 -8.70
C ILE A 100 26.52 -22.50 -8.40
N SER A 101 26.79 -22.22 -7.12
CA SER A 101 27.56 -21.03 -6.71
C SER A 101 28.97 -20.95 -7.32
N PRO A 102 29.78 -22.04 -7.33
CA PRO A 102 31.11 -22.02 -7.95
C PRO A 102 31.05 -21.85 -9.47
N GLU A 103 30.11 -22.53 -10.13
CA GLU A 103 29.93 -22.45 -11.58
C GLU A 103 29.50 -21.05 -12.00
N LEU A 104 28.51 -20.46 -11.32
CA LEU A 104 28.06 -19.10 -11.59
C LEU A 104 29.20 -18.09 -11.45
N ARG A 105 30.04 -18.25 -10.42
CA ARG A 105 31.23 -17.40 -10.25
C ARG A 105 32.18 -17.54 -11.43
N SER A 106 32.47 -18.76 -11.85
CA SER A 106 33.35 -19.00 -13.00
C SER A 106 32.79 -18.39 -14.29
N TYR A 107 31.48 -18.50 -14.55
CA TYR A 107 30.88 -17.89 -15.72
C TYR A 107 30.95 -16.36 -15.69
N MET A 108 30.76 -15.76 -14.52
CA MET A 108 30.78 -14.31 -14.37
C MET A 108 32.18 -13.70 -14.58
N GLU A 109 33.24 -14.47 -14.36
CA GLU A 109 34.62 -14.04 -14.64
C GLU A 109 34.88 -13.78 -16.14
N TYR A 110 34.19 -14.51 -17.02
CA TYR A 110 34.31 -14.30 -18.45
C TYR A 110 33.48 -13.11 -18.97
N ILE A 111 32.51 -12.63 -18.19
CA ILE A 111 31.62 -11.53 -18.59
C ILE A 111 32.29 -10.20 -18.25
N THR A 112 32.75 -9.49 -19.28
CA THR A 112 33.41 -8.19 -19.16
C THR A 112 32.42 -7.02 -19.12
N ASP A 113 31.29 -7.14 -19.81
CA ASP A 113 30.19 -6.17 -19.78
C ASP A 113 28.85 -6.90 -19.96
N LEU A 114 27.83 -6.47 -19.23
CA LEU A 114 26.49 -7.02 -19.30
C LEU A 114 25.48 -5.92 -18.95
N GLN A 115 24.56 -5.65 -19.88
CA GLN A 115 23.54 -4.61 -19.73
C GLN A 115 22.20 -5.09 -20.25
N PHE A 116 21.16 -4.90 -19.47
CA PHE A 116 19.78 -5.13 -19.85
C PHE A 116 19.18 -3.80 -20.32
N LYS A 117 18.40 -3.86 -21.40
CA LYS A 117 17.83 -2.69 -22.08
C LYS A 117 16.37 -2.91 -22.39
N ASN A 118 15.61 -1.80 -22.36
CA ASN A 118 14.18 -1.79 -22.66
C ASN A 118 13.41 -2.85 -21.87
N GLU A 119 13.76 -3.00 -20.60
CA GLU A 119 13.23 -4.06 -19.75
C GLU A 119 11.79 -3.75 -19.37
N THR A 120 10.94 -4.78 -19.42
CA THR A 120 9.58 -4.72 -18.91
C THR A 120 9.38 -5.85 -17.92
N TYR A 121 8.88 -5.49 -16.74
CA TYR A 121 8.62 -6.40 -15.64
C TYR A 121 7.11 -6.49 -15.41
N THR A 122 6.56 -7.70 -15.55
CA THR A 122 5.12 -7.94 -15.42
C THR A 122 4.86 -9.03 -14.40
N LEU A 123 4.09 -8.73 -13.35
CA LEU A 123 3.58 -9.76 -12.44
C LEU A 123 2.49 -10.56 -13.17
N VAL A 124 2.76 -11.84 -13.43
CA VAL A 124 1.86 -12.75 -14.17
C VAL A 124 0.82 -13.33 -13.22
N ASP A 125 1.28 -13.87 -12.10
CA ASP A 125 0.43 -14.42 -11.04
C ASP A 125 1.11 -14.26 -9.68
N ASN A 126 0.27 -14.18 -8.63
CA ASN A 126 0.71 -14.22 -7.24
C ASN A 126 -0.40 -14.82 -6.39
N ASN A 127 -0.11 -15.90 -5.65
CA ASN A 127 -1.05 -16.54 -4.73
C ASN A 127 -0.74 -16.25 -3.25
N GLY A 128 0.21 -15.36 -2.97
CA GLY A 128 0.66 -14.99 -1.63
C GLY A 128 1.83 -15.84 -1.09
N SER A 129 2.14 -16.97 -1.74
CA SER A 129 3.28 -17.84 -1.38
C SER A 129 4.21 -18.13 -2.57
N ILE A 130 3.66 -18.09 -3.78
CA ILE A 130 4.36 -18.25 -5.05
C ILE A 130 3.90 -17.10 -5.94
N ALA A 131 4.85 -16.53 -6.68
CA ALA A 131 4.60 -15.50 -7.66
C ALA A 131 5.39 -15.78 -8.94
N ARG A 132 4.86 -15.37 -10.08
CA ARG A 132 5.57 -15.42 -11.36
C ARG A 132 5.72 -14.04 -11.95
N VAL A 133 6.95 -13.69 -12.30
CA VAL A 133 7.29 -12.38 -12.89
C VAL A 133 7.90 -12.63 -14.27
N ARG A 134 7.26 -12.08 -15.30
CA ARG A 134 7.80 -12.07 -16.66
C ARG A 134 8.72 -10.87 -16.83
N LEU A 135 9.92 -11.12 -17.33
CA LEU A 135 10.93 -10.14 -17.68
C LEU A 135 11.22 -10.26 -19.18
N THR A 136 10.96 -9.18 -19.93
CA THR A 136 11.26 -9.08 -21.36
C THR A 136 12.19 -7.91 -21.63
N GLY A 137 13.04 -8.01 -22.64
CA GLY A 137 13.91 -6.92 -23.03
C GLY A 137 15.03 -7.38 -23.96
N THR A 138 16.12 -6.64 -23.95
CA THR A 138 17.31 -6.93 -24.74
C THR A 138 18.53 -6.96 -23.83
N VAL A 139 19.34 -8.01 -23.92
CA VAL A 139 20.62 -8.10 -23.22
C VAL A 139 21.76 -7.81 -24.19
N ARG A 140 22.63 -6.89 -23.82
CA ARG A 140 23.93 -6.68 -24.43
C ARG A 140 24.98 -7.31 -23.55
N TYR A 141 25.88 -8.05 -24.16
CA TYR A 141 26.95 -8.74 -23.43
C TYR A 141 28.27 -8.61 -24.17
N THR A 142 29.35 -8.59 -23.39
CA THR A 142 30.72 -8.81 -23.86
C THR A 142 31.34 -9.89 -22.99
N VAL A 143 31.90 -10.90 -23.63
CA VAL A 143 32.57 -12.03 -22.98
C VAL A 143 33.98 -12.19 -23.53
N ASP A 144 34.91 -12.63 -22.67
CA ASP A 144 36.30 -12.89 -23.04
C ASP A 144 36.72 -14.29 -22.60
N TYR A 145 36.89 -15.20 -23.57
CA TYR A 145 37.40 -16.55 -23.35
C TYR A 145 38.82 -16.72 -23.95
N GLY A 146 39.63 -15.67 -23.93
CA GLY A 146 40.88 -15.56 -24.70
C GLY A 146 40.66 -14.96 -26.10
N SER A 147 39.42 -14.62 -26.43
CA SER A 147 39.00 -13.81 -27.56
C SER A 147 37.73 -13.09 -27.17
N VAL A 148 37.64 -11.80 -27.50
CA VAL A 148 36.52 -10.94 -27.12
C VAL A 148 35.35 -11.16 -28.08
N TYR A 149 34.20 -11.51 -27.53
CA TYR A 149 32.94 -11.63 -28.25
C TYR A 149 31.92 -10.68 -27.63
N SER A 150 31.22 -9.92 -28.47
CA SER A 150 30.13 -9.05 -28.04
C SER A 150 28.88 -9.34 -28.86
N GLY A 151 27.72 -9.16 -28.25
CA GLY A 151 26.45 -9.36 -28.92
C GLY A 151 25.31 -8.65 -28.21
N GLU A 152 24.18 -8.64 -28.90
CA GLU A 152 22.91 -8.15 -28.38
C GLU A 152 21.83 -9.18 -28.73
N ARG A 153 20.99 -9.55 -27.75
CA ARG A 153 19.97 -10.58 -27.91
C ARG A 153 18.70 -10.18 -27.17
N SER A 154 17.55 -10.32 -27.82
CA SER A 154 16.26 -10.20 -27.14
C SER A 154 16.01 -11.41 -26.24
N PHE A 155 15.41 -11.17 -25.08
CA PHE A 155 14.99 -12.24 -24.18
C PHE A 155 13.56 -12.00 -23.72
N ASP A 156 12.95 -13.10 -23.34
CA ASP A 156 11.69 -13.20 -22.64
C ASP A 156 11.88 -14.32 -21.64
N THR A 157 11.56 -14.12 -20.37
CA THR A 157 11.84 -15.08 -19.30
C THR A 157 10.80 -14.93 -18.22
N ILE A 158 10.37 -16.04 -17.65
CA ILE A 158 9.50 -16.05 -16.47
C ILE A 158 10.29 -16.57 -15.28
N PHE A 159 10.38 -15.74 -14.24
CA PHE A 159 10.91 -16.14 -12.95
C PHE A 159 9.78 -16.63 -12.07
N GLU A 160 9.94 -17.81 -11.47
CA GLU A 160 9.11 -18.26 -10.37
C GLU A 160 9.79 -17.90 -9.05
N LEU A 161 9.04 -17.24 -8.17
CA LEU A 161 9.46 -16.83 -6.85
C LEU A 161 8.66 -17.55 -5.78
N VAL A 162 9.31 -17.81 -4.66
CA VAL A 162 8.68 -18.35 -3.46
C VAL A 162 8.88 -17.42 -2.27
N LEU A 163 7.85 -17.26 -1.44
CA LEU A 163 7.91 -16.55 -0.17
C LEU A 163 8.35 -17.52 0.93
N LEU A 164 9.53 -17.29 1.50
CA LEU A 164 10.06 -18.04 2.64
C LEU A 164 10.37 -17.06 3.77
N GLU A 165 9.79 -17.30 4.95
CA GLU A 165 10.03 -16.48 6.16
C GLU A 165 9.84 -14.96 5.92
N GLY A 166 8.87 -14.60 5.06
CA GLY A 166 8.57 -13.20 4.72
C GLY A 166 9.45 -12.58 3.64
N THR A 167 10.40 -13.33 3.06
CA THR A 167 11.30 -12.88 1.99
C THR A 167 11.02 -13.66 0.70
N TRP A 168 10.98 -12.95 -0.43
CA TRP A 168 10.82 -13.56 -1.74
C TRP A 168 12.17 -14.01 -2.29
N TYR A 169 12.22 -15.23 -2.83
CA TYR A 169 13.40 -15.82 -3.44
C TYR A 169 13.10 -16.36 -4.83
N LEU A 170 14.06 -16.26 -5.76
CA LEU A 170 14.02 -16.92 -7.05
C LEU A 170 14.17 -18.43 -6.84
N ARG A 171 13.17 -19.18 -7.28
CA ARG A 171 13.15 -20.65 -7.23
C ARG A 171 13.58 -21.26 -8.55
N SER A 172 13.02 -20.75 -9.65
CA SER A 172 13.31 -21.24 -10.98
C SER A 172 13.20 -20.13 -12.02
N LEU A 173 13.83 -20.36 -13.17
CA LEU A 173 13.69 -19.52 -14.35
C LEU A 173 13.21 -20.40 -15.51
N GLN A 174 12.28 -19.88 -16.28
CA GLN A 174 11.77 -20.52 -17.48
C GLN A 174 12.11 -19.61 -18.67
N LEU A 175 12.93 -20.13 -19.57
CA LEU A 175 13.03 -19.58 -20.92
C LEU A 175 11.80 -20.08 -21.68
N PRO A 176 11.07 -19.21 -22.42
CA PRO A 176 10.03 -19.67 -23.32
C PRO A 176 10.65 -20.69 -24.27
N GLU A 177 9.90 -21.74 -24.60
CA GLU A 177 10.32 -22.72 -25.60
C GLU A 177 10.78 -21.95 -26.84
N LEU A 178 12.08 -22.02 -27.13
CA LEU A 178 12.59 -21.57 -28.41
C LEU A 178 11.85 -22.44 -29.42
N GLU A 179 10.92 -21.85 -30.19
CA GLU A 179 10.43 -22.49 -31.40
C GLU A 179 11.69 -22.90 -32.17
N GLN A 180 11.93 -24.21 -32.24
CA GLN A 180 13.04 -24.77 -32.98
C GLN A 180 12.87 -24.25 -34.39
N GLN A 181 13.70 -23.28 -34.79
CA GLN A 181 13.80 -22.87 -36.18
C GLN A 181 14.32 -24.10 -36.94
N GLN A 182 13.37 -24.83 -37.54
CA GLN A 182 13.62 -25.86 -38.55
C GLN A 182 14.07 -25.20 -39.85
#